data_AF-J9G4G0-F1
#
_entry.id   AF-J9G4G0-F1
#
_cell.length_a   1.000
_cell.length_b   1.000
_cell.length_c   1.000
_cell.angle_alpha   90.00
_cell.angle_beta   90.00
_cell.angle_gamma   90.00
#
_symmetry.space_group_name_H-M   'P 1'
#
loop_
_entity.id
_entity.type
_entity.pdbx_description
1 polymer ?
#
loop_
_entity_poly.entity_id
_entity_poly.type
_entity_poly.pdbx_seq_one_letter_code
_entity_poly.pdbx_strand_id
1 'polypeptide(L)'
;AKLDELTMQQEPLDTKKQQISLRLEQIDTALANLETELMTAGMLADKAQEGLKAAQDAYQKMEASKMQASVGFSSSAAKMSTTENALAQSESQLQSATEQFNHAREEALKKADLSTLLTKEMVSNLILAQNFSMPAGYLYQDQEACLLKVGEGIQDIDQLQNTLLMRMDGVGDIRLGDVAQVTMLDTAGESYAKVNGSPAVLVSIQKGSTASTSAVSKAVNSAFRELEEKYPGLHITSLMDQGDYIKMTVNT
;
A
#
# COMPACT_ATOMS: atom_id res chain seq x y z
N ALA A 1 60.38 68.94 -122.56
CA ALA A 1 59.32 68.64 -121.57
C ALA A 1 59.67 67.32 -120.88
N LYS A 2 60.65 67.33 -119.97
CA LYS A 2 61.21 66.16 -119.28
C LYS A 2 60.71 66.06 -117.83
N LEU A 3 59.60 66.75 -117.52
CA LEU A 3 59.00 66.83 -116.19
C LEU A 3 57.72 65.98 -116.03
N ASP A 4 57.15 65.44 -117.12
CA ASP A 4 55.86 64.72 -117.07
C ASP A 4 55.98 63.19 -116.96
N GLU A 5 57.20 62.61 -116.99
CA GLU A 5 57.40 61.15 -116.90
C GLU A 5 57.70 60.64 -115.48
N LEU A 6 57.96 61.52 -114.51
CA LEU A 6 58.21 61.14 -113.11
C LEU A 6 56.94 61.11 -112.26
N THR A 7 55.87 61.77 -112.70
CA THR A 7 54.57 61.84 -112.02
C THR A 7 53.68 60.61 -112.29
N MET A 8 53.85 59.90 -113.42
CA MET A 8 53.03 58.72 -113.77
C MET A 8 53.56 57.37 -113.23
N GLN A 9 54.73 57.32 -112.58
CA GLN A 9 55.24 56.11 -111.91
C GLN A 9 55.10 56.12 -110.38
N GLN A 10 54.70 57.25 -109.78
CA GLN A 10 54.44 57.33 -108.33
C GLN A 10 53.05 56.79 -107.94
N GLU A 11 52.03 56.99 -108.79
CA GLU A 11 50.66 56.49 -108.56
C GLU A 11 50.55 54.96 -108.32
N PRO A 12 51.19 54.07 -109.12
CA PRO A 12 51.10 52.61 -108.91
C PRO A 12 51.97 52.08 -107.75
N LEU A 13 52.96 52.85 -107.31
CA LEU A 13 53.83 52.47 -106.18
C LEU A 13 53.19 52.86 -104.84
N ASP A 14 52.51 54.00 -104.79
CA ASP A 14 51.74 54.43 -103.61
C ASP A 14 50.50 53.58 -103.38
N THR A 15 49.81 53.12 -104.43
CA THR A 15 48.69 52.17 -104.28
C THR A 15 49.14 50.80 -103.77
N LYS A 16 50.30 50.29 -104.20
CA LYS A 16 50.88 49.04 -103.68
C LYS A 16 51.34 49.17 -102.23
N LYS A 17 51.96 50.29 -101.85
CA LYS A 17 52.31 50.59 -100.45
C LYS A 17 51.06 50.69 -99.58
N GLN A 18 50.01 51.38 -100.06
CA GLN A 18 48.72 51.44 -99.36
C GLN A 18 48.08 50.06 -99.20
N GLN A 19 48.12 49.19 -100.23
CA GLN A 19 47.62 47.80 -100.11
C GLN A 19 48.41 46.94 -99.12
N ILE A 20 49.75 47.09 -99.08
CA ILE A 20 50.60 46.39 -98.13
C ILE A 20 50.35 46.90 -96.71
N SER A 21 50.21 48.22 -96.52
CA SER A 21 49.83 48.81 -95.23
C SER A 21 48.44 48.35 -94.77
N LEU A 22 47.44 48.31 -95.64
CA LEU A 22 46.10 47.78 -95.36
C LEU A 22 46.13 46.28 -94.97
N ARG A 23 46.96 45.48 -95.65
CA ARG A 23 47.14 44.05 -95.32
C ARG A 23 47.85 43.85 -93.98
N LEU A 24 48.83 44.68 -93.66
CA LEU A 24 49.50 44.68 -92.35
C LEU A 24 48.52 45.06 -91.24
N GLU A 25 47.72 46.10 -91.41
CA GLU A 25 46.64 46.46 -90.47
C GLU A 25 45.62 45.33 -90.27
N GLN A 26 45.23 44.64 -91.36
CA GLN A 26 44.32 43.48 -91.28
C GLN A 26 44.93 42.30 -90.52
N ILE A 27 46.23 42.05 -90.68
CA ILE A 27 46.96 41.00 -89.95
C ILE A 27 47.09 41.39 -88.47
N ASP A 28 47.41 42.65 -88.17
CA ASP A 28 47.48 43.16 -86.79
C ASP A 28 46.11 43.06 -86.10
N THR A 29 45.02 43.39 -86.82
CA THR A 29 43.65 43.24 -86.30
C THR A 29 43.29 41.77 -86.06
N ALA A 30 43.67 40.87 -86.96
CA ALA A 30 43.44 39.43 -86.81
C ALA A 30 44.24 38.84 -85.65
N LEU A 31 45.49 39.27 -85.46
CA LEU A 31 46.34 38.87 -84.34
C LEU A 31 45.75 39.37 -83.01
N ALA A 32 45.32 40.62 -82.93
CA ALA A 32 44.67 41.16 -81.73
C ALA A 32 43.37 40.41 -81.38
N ASN A 33 42.56 40.05 -82.39
CA ASN A 33 41.37 39.23 -82.19
C ASN A 33 41.72 37.81 -81.70
N LEU A 34 42.77 37.19 -82.27
CA LEU A 34 43.22 35.85 -81.87
C LEU A 34 43.80 35.85 -80.45
N GLU A 35 44.54 36.90 -80.08
CA GLU A 35 45.07 37.11 -78.73
C GLU A 35 43.94 37.27 -77.71
N THR A 36 42.87 37.99 -78.08
CA THR A 36 41.65 38.11 -77.27
C THR A 36 40.94 36.75 -77.11
N GLU A 37 40.79 35.97 -78.20
CA GLU A 37 40.21 34.62 -78.14
C GLU A 37 41.02 33.68 -77.25
N LEU A 38 42.35 33.67 -77.37
CA LEU A 38 43.24 32.87 -76.53
C LEU A 38 43.12 33.23 -75.05
N MET A 39 43.03 34.53 -74.74
CA MET A 39 42.78 35.01 -73.38
C MET A 39 41.42 34.52 -72.86
N THR A 40 40.36 34.59 -73.67
CA THR A 40 39.04 34.09 -73.27
C THR A 40 39.00 32.57 -73.10
N ALA A 41 39.69 31.82 -73.96
CA ALA A 41 39.81 30.37 -73.86
C ALA A 41 40.60 29.96 -72.59
N GLY A 42 41.67 30.68 -72.26
CA GLY A 42 42.42 30.51 -71.00
C GLY A 42 41.54 30.75 -69.78
N MET A 43 40.80 31.87 -69.75
CA MET A 43 39.86 32.15 -68.65
C MET A 43 38.75 31.10 -68.52
N LEU A 44 38.25 30.56 -69.65
CA LEU A 44 37.27 29.48 -69.64
C LEU A 44 37.86 28.17 -69.14
N ALA A 45 39.10 27.84 -69.52
CA ALA A 45 39.81 26.67 -69.01
C ALA A 45 40.05 26.78 -67.50
N ASP A 46 40.47 27.95 -67.01
CA ASP A 46 40.65 28.21 -65.58
C ASP A 46 39.33 28.06 -64.81
N LYS A 47 38.24 28.65 -65.32
CA LYS A 47 36.89 28.49 -64.73
C LYS A 47 36.43 27.04 -64.75
N ALA A 48 36.69 26.30 -65.82
CA ALA A 48 36.33 24.88 -65.90
C ALA A 48 37.13 24.05 -64.89
N GLN A 49 38.41 24.37 -64.70
CA GLN A 49 39.29 23.69 -63.76
C GLN A 49 38.92 24.00 -62.30
N GLU A 50 38.55 25.24 -61.98
CA GLU A 50 37.96 25.62 -60.69
C GLU A 50 36.63 24.89 -60.43
N GLY A 51 35.76 24.83 -61.43
CA GLY A 51 34.49 24.09 -61.35
C GLY A 51 34.69 22.60 -61.10
N LEU A 52 35.67 21.98 -61.77
CA LEU A 52 36.01 20.57 -61.59
C LEU A 52 36.55 20.31 -60.17
N LYS A 53 37.41 21.20 -59.66
CA LYS A 53 37.95 21.11 -58.30
C LYS A 53 36.85 21.27 -57.24
N ALA A 54 35.96 22.25 -57.42
CA ALA A 54 34.80 22.43 -56.54
C ALA A 54 33.87 21.22 -56.55
N ALA A 55 33.65 20.60 -57.72
CA ALA A 55 32.85 19.38 -57.84
C ALA A 55 33.50 18.19 -57.14
N GLN A 56 34.83 18.00 -57.28
CA GLN A 56 35.57 16.96 -56.55
C GLN A 56 35.49 17.16 -55.03
N ASP A 57 35.70 18.39 -54.55
CA ASP A 57 35.61 18.72 -53.12
C ASP A 57 34.19 18.49 -52.57
N ALA A 58 33.15 18.85 -53.35
CA ALA A 58 31.76 18.58 -53.00
C ALA A 58 31.47 17.08 -52.92
N TYR A 59 32.02 16.29 -53.85
CA TYR A 59 31.85 14.83 -53.85
C TYR A 59 32.56 14.17 -52.66
N GLN A 60 33.78 14.61 -52.34
CA GLN A 60 34.50 14.12 -51.15
C GLN A 60 33.76 14.47 -49.86
N LYS A 61 33.24 15.70 -49.73
CA LYS A 61 32.38 16.08 -48.58
C LYS A 61 31.12 15.24 -48.51
N MET A 62 30.49 14.94 -49.65
CA MET A 62 29.28 14.12 -49.70
C MET A 62 29.56 12.69 -49.23
N GLU A 63 30.66 12.07 -49.69
CA GLU A 63 31.04 10.72 -49.23
C GLU A 63 31.42 10.70 -47.75
N ALA A 64 32.15 11.70 -47.27
CA ALA A 64 32.42 11.86 -45.84
C ALA A 64 31.12 12.00 -45.03
N SER A 65 30.14 12.75 -45.55
CA SER A 65 28.83 12.94 -44.90
C SER A 65 28.01 11.66 -44.89
N LYS A 66 27.99 10.88 -45.99
CA LYS A 66 27.34 9.56 -46.05
C LYS A 66 27.96 8.59 -45.05
N MET A 67 29.28 8.60 -44.93
CA MET A 67 30.01 7.76 -43.98
C MET A 67 29.67 8.15 -42.53
N GLN A 68 29.67 9.45 -42.21
CA GLN A 68 29.25 9.93 -40.88
C GLN A 68 27.80 9.58 -40.56
N ALA A 69 26.87 9.74 -41.52
CA ALA A 69 25.49 9.33 -41.33
C ALA A 69 25.37 7.82 -41.06
N SER A 70 26.09 7.00 -41.83
CA SER A 70 26.09 5.53 -41.66
C SER A 70 26.65 5.10 -40.30
N VAL A 71 27.74 5.73 -39.84
CA VAL A 71 28.31 5.52 -38.49
C VAL A 71 27.32 5.97 -37.41
N GLY A 72 26.66 7.12 -37.61
CA GLY A 72 25.62 7.62 -36.73
C GLY A 72 24.48 6.62 -36.56
N PHE A 73 23.91 6.13 -37.66
CA PHE A 73 22.85 5.11 -37.63
C PHE A 73 23.30 3.80 -36.98
N SER A 74 24.50 3.31 -37.31
CA SER A 74 25.05 2.09 -36.70
C SER A 74 25.21 2.23 -35.18
N SER A 75 25.78 3.35 -34.72
CA SER A 75 25.93 3.63 -33.29
C SER A 75 24.59 3.80 -32.58
N SER A 76 23.59 4.38 -33.25
CA SER A 76 22.26 4.56 -32.69
C SER A 76 21.50 3.24 -32.60
N ALA A 77 21.61 2.38 -33.63
CA ALA A 77 21.03 1.04 -33.61
C ALA A 77 21.63 0.19 -32.48
N ALA A 78 22.95 0.27 -32.26
CA ALA A 78 23.62 -0.39 -31.14
C ALA A 78 23.08 0.11 -29.79
N LYS A 79 22.95 1.44 -29.60
CA LYS A 79 22.36 2.02 -28.39
C LYS A 79 20.90 1.58 -28.18
N MET A 80 20.10 1.53 -29.23
CA MET A 80 18.71 1.04 -29.15
C MET A 80 18.67 -0.41 -28.70
N SER A 81 19.49 -1.29 -29.29
CA SER A 81 19.56 -2.70 -28.87
C SER A 81 19.98 -2.85 -27.39
N THR A 82 20.96 -2.07 -26.91
CA THR A 82 21.31 -2.10 -25.49
C THR A 82 20.19 -1.59 -24.59
N THR A 83 19.42 -0.61 -25.07
CA THR A 83 18.29 -0.03 -24.33
C THR A 83 17.12 -1.01 -24.26
N GLU A 84 16.80 -1.69 -25.36
CA GLU A 84 15.78 -2.75 -25.41
C GLU A 84 16.11 -3.88 -24.43
N ASN A 85 17.36 -4.36 -24.42
CA ASN A 85 17.81 -5.37 -23.48
C ASN A 85 17.70 -4.89 -22.02
N ALA A 86 18.09 -3.64 -21.74
CA ALA A 86 17.97 -3.05 -20.40
C ALA A 86 16.51 -2.89 -19.96
N LEU A 87 15.61 -2.51 -20.88
CA LEU A 87 14.17 -2.42 -20.61
C LEU A 87 13.57 -3.81 -20.33
N ALA A 88 13.88 -4.81 -21.16
CA ALA A 88 13.41 -6.18 -20.95
C ALA A 88 13.89 -6.75 -19.61
N GLN A 89 15.13 -6.46 -19.23
CA GLN A 89 15.66 -6.83 -17.92
C GLN A 89 14.94 -6.09 -16.78
N SER A 90 14.66 -4.80 -16.95
CA SER A 90 13.96 -3.99 -15.94
C SER A 90 12.50 -4.47 -15.76
N GLU A 91 11.83 -4.83 -16.84
CA GLU A 91 10.47 -5.39 -16.82
C GLU A 91 10.45 -6.73 -16.07
N SER A 92 11.40 -7.62 -16.34
CA SER A 92 11.57 -8.89 -15.62
C SER A 92 11.85 -8.69 -14.13
N GLN A 93 12.68 -7.70 -13.78
CA GLN A 93 12.95 -7.34 -12.38
C GLN A 93 11.70 -6.78 -11.69
N LEU A 94 10.93 -5.91 -12.35
CA LEU A 94 9.67 -5.37 -11.82
C LEU A 94 8.64 -6.46 -11.61
N GLN A 95 8.51 -7.40 -12.55
CA GLN A 95 7.62 -8.54 -12.41
C GLN A 95 8.02 -9.39 -11.20
N SER A 96 9.31 -9.75 -11.09
CA SER A 96 9.84 -10.53 -9.96
C SER A 96 9.64 -9.81 -8.62
N ALA A 97 9.88 -8.50 -8.57
CA ALA A 97 9.66 -7.68 -7.38
C ALA A 97 8.17 -7.62 -7.00
N THR A 98 7.28 -7.52 -7.99
CA THR A 98 5.82 -7.51 -7.79
C THR A 98 5.34 -8.86 -7.24
N GLU A 99 5.83 -9.97 -7.79
CA GLU A 99 5.53 -11.32 -7.29
C GLU A 99 6.02 -11.51 -5.85
N GLN A 100 7.27 -11.12 -5.56
CA GLN A 100 7.84 -11.17 -4.21
C GLN A 100 7.04 -10.28 -3.23
N PHE A 101 6.66 -9.08 -3.63
CA PHE A 101 5.85 -8.18 -2.82
C PHE A 101 4.47 -8.79 -2.51
N ASN A 102 3.80 -9.32 -3.53
CA ASN A 102 2.49 -9.95 -3.36
C ASN A 102 2.58 -11.18 -2.45
N HIS A 103 3.60 -12.02 -2.62
CA HIS A 103 3.83 -13.17 -1.76
C HIS A 103 4.11 -12.74 -0.30
N ALA A 104 4.98 -11.74 -0.10
CA ALA A 104 5.28 -11.22 1.23
C ALA A 104 4.03 -10.63 1.90
N ARG A 105 3.19 -9.92 1.13
CA ARG A 105 1.91 -9.38 1.61
C ARG A 105 0.93 -10.50 1.98
N GLU A 106 0.81 -11.54 1.16
CA GLU A 106 -0.08 -12.67 1.44
C GLU A 106 0.35 -13.41 2.71
N GLU A 107 1.64 -13.69 2.85
CA GLU A 107 2.22 -14.30 4.06
C GLU A 107 2.02 -13.41 5.30
N ALA A 108 2.19 -12.09 5.18
CA ALA A 108 1.93 -11.16 6.25
C ALA A 108 0.45 -11.14 6.67
N LEU A 109 -0.48 -11.19 5.70
CA LEU A 109 -1.91 -11.28 5.97
C LEU A 109 -2.29 -12.60 6.65
N LYS A 110 -1.73 -13.74 6.21
CA LYS A 110 -1.91 -15.03 6.86
C LYS A 110 -1.42 -15.02 8.31
N LYS A 111 -0.28 -14.38 8.58
CA LYS A 111 0.25 -14.22 9.95
C LYS A 111 -0.56 -13.25 10.80
N ALA A 112 -1.15 -12.22 10.19
CA ALA A 112 -2.03 -11.26 10.86
C ALA A 112 -3.43 -11.82 11.12
N ASP A 113 -3.82 -12.92 10.47
CA ASP A 113 -5.10 -13.57 10.69
C ASP A 113 -5.16 -14.23 12.07
N LEU A 114 -5.72 -13.47 13.00
CA LEU A 114 -5.92 -13.86 14.40
C LEU A 114 -7.02 -14.89 14.60
N SER A 115 -7.81 -15.23 13.57
CA SER A 115 -8.92 -16.19 13.71
C SER A 115 -8.46 -17.59 14.13
N THR A 116 -7.22 -17.95 13.77
CA THR A 116 -6.60 -19.22 14.18
C THR A 116 -6.07 -19.19 15.61
N LEU A 117 -5.75 -18.01 16.14
CA LEU A 117 -5.25 -17.83 17.51
C LEU A 117 -6.42 -17.62 18.48
N LEU A 118 -7.30 -16.66 18.20
CA LEU A 118 -8.48 -16.35 19.02
C LEU A 118 -9.64 -17.31 18.73
N THR A 119 -9.44 -18.60 18.98
CA THR A 119 -10.51 -19.60 18.92
C THR A 119 -11.40 -19.53 20.15
N LYS A 120 -12.66 -19.98 20.03
CA LYS A 120 -13.59 -20.10 21.16
C LYS A 120 -12.99 -20.90 22.32
N GLU A 121 -12.27 -21.97 22.00
CA GLU A 121 -11.60 -22.83 22.98
C GLU A 121 -10.47 -22.09 23.71
N MET A 122 -9.64 -21.33 22.99
CA MET A 122 -8.58 -20.53 23.60
C MET A 122 -9.17 -19.48 24.55
N VAL A 123 -10.18 -18.73 24.10
CA VAL A 123 -10.85 -17.73 24.94
C VAL A 123 -11.47 -18.37 26.18
N SER A 124 -12.14 -19.52 26.04
CA SER A 124 -12.70 -20.25 27.18
C SER A 124 -11.62 -20.68 28.18
N ASN A 125 -10.50 -21.22 27.69
CA ASN A 125 -9.39 -21.66 28.54
C ASN A 125 -8.71 -20.48 29.24
N LEU A 126 -8.56 -19.34 28.57
CA LEU A 126 -8.00 -18.12 29.16
C LEU A 126 -8.88 -17.57 30.28
N ILE A 127 -10.19 -17.46 30.04
CA ILE A 127 -11.15 -17.02 31.05
C ILE A 127 -11.12 -17.95 32.27
N LEU A 128 -11.12 -19.27 32.05
CA LEU A 128 -11.03 -20.25 33.15
C LEU A 128 -9.72 -20.15 33.93
N ALA A 129 -8.59 -19.98 33.24
CA ALA A 129 -7.28 -19.86 33.89
C ALA A 129 -7.14 -18.57 34.70
N GLN A 130 -7.77 -17.48 34.23
CA GLN A 130 -7.74 -16.18 34.90
C GLN A 130 -8.74 -16.10 36.05
N ASN A 131 -9.84 -16.84 35.99
CA ASN A 131 -10.79 -16.98 37.09
C ASN A 131 -10.31 -18.01 38.14
N PHE A 132 -9.04 -17.91 38.55
CA PHE A 132 -8.43 -18.82 39.51
C PHE A 132 -8.33 -18.18 40.90
N SER A 133 -8.84 -18.87 41.91
CA SER A 133 -8.63 -18.52 43.31
C SER A 133 -8.45 -19.78 44.15
N MET A 134 -7.34 -19.89 44.85
CA MET A 134 -6.99 -21.07 45.65
C MET A 134 -6.43 -20.67 47.03
N PRO A 135 -6.81 -21.37 48.12
CA PRO A 135 -6.19 -21.17 49.42
C PRO A 135 -4.73 -21.65 49.40
N ALA A 136 -3.81 -20.77 49.80
CA ALA A 136 -2.37 -21.03 49.85
C ALA A 136 -1.86 -21.37 51.25
N GLY A 137 -2.73 -21.35 52.26
CA GLY A 137 -2.41 -21.75 53.64
C GLY A 137 -2.94 -20.76 54.66
N TYR A 138 -2.49 -20.88 55.90
CA TYR A 138 -2.85 -19.96 56.98
C TYR A 138 -1.62 -19.21 57.48
N LEU A 139 -1.79 -17.92 57.69
CA LEU A 139 -0.85 -17.09 58.44
C LEU A 139 -1.38 -16.96 59.86
N TYR A 140 -0.53 -17.25 60.83
CA TYR A 140 -0.88 -17.10 62.25
C TYR A 140 -0.34 -15.77 62.74
N GLN A 141 -1.24 -14.90 63.21
CA GLN A 141 -0.89 -13.65 63.88
C GLN A 141 -1.54 -13.68 65.26
N ASP A 142 -0.72 -13.69 66.31
CA ASP A 142 -1.12 -13.90 67.71
C ASP A 142 -1.93 -15.20 67.93
N GLN A 143 -3.23 -15.10 68.22
CA GLN A 143 -4.16 -16.22 68.39
C GLN A 143 -5.15 -16.38 67.23
N GLU A 144 -5.04 -15.58 66.17
CA GLU A 144 -5.94 -15.64 65.02
C GLU A 144 -5.23 -16.23 63.79
N ALA A 145 -5.92 -17.14 63.11
CA ALA A 145 -5.46 -17.73 61.86
C ALA A 145 -6.14 -17.02 60.68
N CYS A 146 -5.35 -16.38 59.83
CA CYS A 146 -5.82 -15.73 58.60
C CYS A 146 -5.58 -16.65 57.39
N LEU A 147 -6.62 -16.92 56.61
CA LEU A 147 -6.51 -17.72 55.38
C LEU A 147 -5.85 -16.89 54.28
N LEU A 148 -4.64 -17.28 53.89
CA LEU A 148 -3.96 -16.74 52.72
C LEU A 148 -4.58 -17.36 51.46
N LYS A 149 -5.05 -16.53 50.54
CA LYS A 149 -5.53 -16.94 49.21
C LYS A 149 -4.62 -16.38 48.14
N VAL A 150 -4.42 -17.15 47.07
CA VAL A 150 -3.67 -16.75 45.88
C VAL A 150 -4.62 -16.73 44.70
N GLY A 151 -4.54 -15.65 43.92
CA GLY A 151 -5.46 -15.38 42.85
C GLY A 151 -6.76 -14.73 43.35
N GLU A 152 -7.35 -13.92 42.48
CA GLU A 152 -8.60 -13.24 42.69
C GLU A 152 -9.51 -13.61 41.53
N GLY A 153 -10.60 -14.31 41.82
CA GLY A 153 -11.60 -14.64 40.80
C GLY A 153 -12.24 -13.37 40.24
N ILE A 154 -12.84 -13.48 39.06
CA ILE A 154 -13.51 -12.35 38.39
C ILE A 154 -14.79 -12.01 39.17
N GLN A 155 -14.91 -10.78 39.68
CA GLN A 155 -16.00 -10.36 40.57
C GLN A 155 -17.12 -9.61 39.85
N ASP A 156 -16.77 -8.86 38.81
CA ASP A 156 -17.71 -7.99 38.10
C ASP A 156 -17.54 -8.07 36.58
N ILE A 157 -18.51 -7.48 35.87
CA ILE A 157 -18.55 -7.50 34.41
C ILE A 157 -17.42 -6.66 33.79
N ASP A 158 -16.97 -5.60 34.47
CA ASP A 158 -15.93 -4.70 33.99
C ASP A 158 -14.56 -5.39 34.05
N GLN A 159 -14.29 -6.16 35.10
CA GLN A 159 -13.13 -7.03 35.23
C GLN A 159 -13.12 -8.10 34.14
N LEU A 160 -14.28 -8.72 33.87
CA LEU A 160 -14.41 -9.70 32.79
C LEU A 160 -14.11 -9.06 31.43
N GLN A 161 -14.67 -7.88 31.14
CA GLN A 161 -14.40 -7.15 29.90
C GLN A 161 -12.93 -6.71 29.76
N ASN A 162 -12.31 -6.28 30.87
CA ASN A 162 -10.92 -5.83 30.89
C ASN A 162 -9.91 -6.97 30.96
N THR A 163 -10.36 -8.23 30.98
CA THR A 163 -9.50 -9.40 31.03
C THR A 163 -8.60 -9.47 29.79
N LEU A 164 -7.28 -9.51 29.98
CA LEU A 164 -6.29 -9.55 28.91
C LEU A 164 -6.26 -10.94 28.27
N LEU A 165 -6.52 -11.03 26.98
CA LEU A 165 -6.47 -12.31 26.26
C LEU A 165 -5.08 -12.56 25.67
N MET A 166 -4.51 -11.56 25.02
CA MET A 166 -3.20 -11.66 24.38
C MET A 166 -2.55 -10.30 24.20
N ARG A 167 -1.22 -10.30 24.13
CA ARG A 167 -0.41 -9.13 23.78
C ARG A 167 0.19 -9.35 22.40
N MET A 168 0.00 -8.38 21.51
CA MET A 168 0.58 -8.39 20.18
C MET A 168 1.53 -7.21 20.00
N ASP A 169 2.72 -7.52 19.47
CA ASP A 169 3.65 -6.48 19.05
C ASP A 169 3.03 -5.64 17.92
N GLY A 170 3.02 -4.32 18.10
CA GLY A 170 2.48 -3.35 17.14
C GLY A 170 0.98 -3.04 17.25
N VAL A 171 0.17 -3.94 17.83
CA VAL A 171 -1.28 -3.71 18.05
C VAL A 171 -1.59 -3.40 19.51
N GLY A 172 -0.81 -3.97 20.45
CA GLY A 172 -0.96 -3.76 21.88
C GLY A 172 -1.71 -4.90 22.58
N ASP A 173 -2.42 -4.53 23.65
CA ASP A 173 -3.15 -5.46 24.51
C ASP A 173 -4.55 -5.69 23.96
N ILE A 174 -4.89 -6.95 23.68
CA ILE A 174 -6.24 -7.35 23.27
C ILE A 174 -6.97 -7.90 24.50
N ARG A 175 -8.10 -7.27 24.83
CA ARG A 175 -8.94 -7.63 25.97
C ARG A 175 -10.21 -8.35 25.52
N LEU A 176 -10.91 -8.98 26.45
CA LEU A 176 -12.15 -9.70 26.14
C LEU A 176 -13.23 -8.77 25.55
N GLY A 177 -13.32 -7.53 26.03
CA GLY A 177 -14.23 -6.52 25.49
C GLY A 177 -13.97 -6.14 24.03
N ASP A 178 -12.75 -6.35 23.52
CA ASP A 178 -12.41 -6.04 22.12
C ASP A 178 -12.93 -7.12 21.15
N VAL A 179 -13.15 -8.35 21.64
CA VAL A 179 -13.48 -9.52 20.82
C VAL A 179 -14.87 -10.08 21.09
N ALA A 180 -15.50 -9.74 22.22
CA ALA A 180 -16.78 -10.28 22.63
C ALA A 180 -17.65 -9.25 23.36
N GLN A 181 -18.96 -9.36 23.16
CA GLN A 181 -19.94 -8.63 23.95
C GLN A 181 -20.22 -9.41 25.24
N VAL A 182 -19.93 -8.79 26.38
CA VAL A 182 -20.20 -9.37 27.70
C VAL A 182 -21.49 -8.76 28.25
N THR A 183 -22.48 -9.59 28.54
CA THR A 183 -23.77 -9.17 29.09
C THR A 183 -24.14 -9.98 30.32
N MET A 184 -24.65 -9.32 31.35
CA MET A 184 -25.28 -9.98 32.47
C MET A 184 -26.71 -10.38 32.07
N LEU A 185 -27.04 -11.66 32.20
CA LEU A 185 -28.37 -12.17 31.95
C LEU A 185 -28.96 -12.64 33.29
N ASP A 186 -30.21 -12.25 33.54
CA ASP A 186 -30.98 -12.74 34.68
C ASP A 186 -31.73 -14.01 34.27
N THR A 187 -31.28 -15.16 34.77
CA THR A 187 -31.89 -16.47 34.49
C THR A 187 -33.12 -16.76 35.36
N ALA A 188 -33.62 -15.78 36.14
CA ALA A 188 -34.83 -15.93 36.95
C ALA A 188 -36.06 -16.39 36.15
N GLY A 189 -36.08 -16.16 34.83
CA GLY A 189 -37.15 -16.62 33.93
C GLY A 189 -37.22 -18.14 33.72
N GLU A 190 -36.15 -18.90 33.96
CA GLU A 190 -36.17 -20.37 33.81
C GLU A 190 -36.76 -21.09 35.04
N SER A 191 -36.76 -20.43 36.21
CA SER A 191 -37.39 -20.95 37.43
C SER A 191 -38.76 -20.30 37.63
N TYR A 192 -39.74 -20.79 36.89
CA TYR A 192 -41.09 -20.23 36.88
C TYR A 192 -41.95 -20.77 38.03
N ALA A 193 -41.83 -20.18 39.22
CA ALA A 193 -42.77 -20.43 40.31
C ALA A 193 -43.89 -19.37 40.30
N LYS A 194 -45.14 -19.84 40.17
CA LYS A 194 -46.33 -19.01 40.32
C LYS A 194 -47.13 -19.47 41.52
N VAL A 195 -47.46 -18.54 42.40
CA VAL A 195 -48.42 -18.74 43.49
C VAL A 195 -49.65 -17.90 43.16
N ASN A 196 -50.80 -18.56 42.99
CA ASN A 196 -52.08 -17.91 42.64
C ASN A 196 -52.02 -17.01 41.39
N GLY A 197 -51.25 -17.41 40.38
CA GLY A 197 -51.14 -16.69 39.10
C GLY A 197 -50.13 -15.54 39.09
N SER A 198 -49.62 -15.12 40.25
CA SER A 198 -48.59 -14.09 40.37
C SER A 198 -47.18 -14.70 40.42
N PRO A 199 -46.15 -14.05 39.84
CA PRO A 199 -44.75 -14.48 39.99
C PRO A 199 -44.36 -14.51 41.46
N ALA A 200 -43.77 -15.62 41.92
CA ALA A 200 -43.39 -15.80 43.31
C ALA A 200 -42.07 -16.57 43.41
N VAL A 201 -41.32 -16.32 44.48
CA VAL A 201 -40.12 -17.09 44.81
C VAL A 201 -40.50 -18.13 45.86
N LEU A 202 -40.20 -19.40 45.59
CA LEU A 202 -40.46 -20.49 46.54
C LEU A 202 -39.25 -20.65 47.47
N VAL A 203 -39.47 -20.44 48.77
CA VAL A 203 -38.45 -20.62 49.80
C VAL A 203 -38.80 -21.82 50.66
N SER A 204 -37.90 -22.80 50.75
CA SER A 204 -38.06 -23.98 51.62
C SER A 204 -37.14 -23.85 52.82
N ILE A 205 -37.71 -23.83 54.02
CA ILE A 205 -36.97 -23.73 55.27
C ILE A 205 -36.97 -25.09 55.95
N GLN A 206 -35.78 -25.63 56.19
CA GLN A 206 -35.58 -26.90 56.87
C GLN A 206 -35.08 -26.65 58.29
N LYS A 207 -35.70 -27.32 59.28
CA LYS A 207 -35.23 -27.27 60.66
C LYS A 207 -34.00 -28.17 60.86
N GLY A 208 -33.14 -27.82 61.81
CA GLY A 208 -32.10 -28.73 62.29
C GLY A 208 -32.68 -30.00 62.94
N SER A 209 -31.92 -31.09 62.92
CA SER A 209 -32.35 -32.42 63.39
C SER A 209 -32.86 -32.40 64.84
N THR A 210 -32.23 -31.61 65.71
CA THR A 210 -32.55 -31.47 67.14
C THR A 210 -33.47 -30.30 67.48
N ALA A 211 -33.86 -29.48 66.49
CA ALA A 211 -34.67 -28.31 66.71
C ALA A 211 -36.17 -28.65 66.82
N SER A 212 -36.87 -27.98 67.74
CA SER A 212 -38.32 -28.11 67.90
C SER A 212 -39.06 -27.44 66.73
N THR A 213 -39.90 -28.20 66.04
CA THR A 213 -40.67 -27.72 64.87
C THR A 213 -41.54 -26.50 65.20
N SER A 214 -42.19 -26.49 66.38
CA SER A 214 -43.06 -25.38 66.79
C SER A 214 -42.27 -24.11 67.13
N ALA A 215 -41.08 -24.24 67.71
CA ALA A 215 -40.22 -23.10 68.01
C ALA A 215 -39.64 -22.49 66.72
N VAL A 216 -39.22 -23.34 65.78
CA VAL A 216 -38.69 -22.91 64.47
C VAL A 216 -39.78 -22.21 63.65
N SER A 217 -40.98 -22.80 63.56
CA SER A 217 -42.12 -22.17 62.87
C SER A 217 -42.44 -20.78 63.42
N LYS A 218 -42.50 -20.62 64.76
CA LYS A 218 -42.74 -19.31 65.39
C LYS A 218 -41.64 -18.29 65.07
N ALA A 219 -40.38 -18.69 65.13
CA ALA A 219 -39.25 -17.80 64.85
C ALA A 219 -39.26 -17.34 63.38
N VAL A 220 -39.50 -18.27 62.46
CA VAL A 220 -39.63 -18.00 61.02
C VAL A 220 -40.79 -17.04 60.74
N ASN A 221 -41.97 -17.30 61.30
CA ASN A 221 -43.13 -16.43 61.12
C ASN A 221 -42.92 -15.03 61.73
N SER A 222 -42.14 -14.90 62.80
CA SER A 222 -41.77 -13.58 63.35
C SER A 222 -40.85 -12.83 62.39
N ALA A 223 -39.81 -13.49 61.89
CA ALA A 223 -38.88 -12.89 60.93
C ALA A 223 -39.58 -12.48 59.62
N PHE A 224 -40.55 -13.26 59.15
CA PHE A 224 -41.35 -12.89 57.99
C PHE A 224 -42.13 -11.60 58.20
N ARG A 225 -42.75 -11.40 59.38
CA ARG A 225 -43.44 -10.13 59.68
C ARG A 225 -42.49 -8.94 59.70
N GLU A 226 -41.31 -9.10 60.32
CA GLU A 226 -40.29 -8.04 60.34
C GLU A 226 -39.82 -7.68 58.92
N LEU A 227 -39.70 -8.67 58.04
CA LEU A 227 -39.32 -8.45 56.64
C LEU A 227 -40.44 -7.77 55.83
N GLU A 228 -41.70 -8.17 56.02
CA GLU A 228 -42.86 -7.53 55.38
C GLU A 228 -43.02 -6.07 55.84
N GLU A 229 -42.76 -5.77 57.12
CA GLU A 229 -42.77 -4.39 57.64
C GLU A 229 -41.63 -3.54 57.06
N LYS A 230 -40.44 -4.14 56.87
CA LYS A 230 -39.25 -3.45 56.37
C LYS A 230 -39.30 -3.17 54.86
N TYR A 231 -39.94 -4.03 54.07
CA TYR A 231 -39.95 -3.94 52.61
C TYR A 231 -41.38 -3.77 52.06
N PRO A 232 -41.85 -2.52 51.86
CA PRO A 232 -43.18 -2.27 51.33
C PRO A 232 -43.33 -2.85 49.92
N GLY A 233 -44.27 -3.79 49.74
CA GLY A 233 -44.50 -4.53 48.50
C GLY A 233 -44.04 -6.00 48.54
N LEU A 234 -43.33 -6.42 49.60
CA LEU A 234 -43.04 -7.83 49.86
C LEU A 234 -44.25 -8.48 50.54
N HIS A 235 -44.76 -9.57 49.94
CA HIS A 235 -45.81 -10.39 50.52
C HIS A 235 -45.35 -11.84 50.61
N ILE A 236 -45.38 -12.39 51.83
CA ILE A 236 -44.93 -13.74 52.14
C ILE A 236 -46.17 -14.55 52.52
N THR A 237 -46.49 -15.56 51.71
CA THR A 237 -47.57 -16.51 52.01
C THR A 237 -46.95 -17.86 52.35
N SER A 238 -47.16 -18.32 53.59
CA SER A 238 -46.78 -19.69 53.97
C SER A 238 -47.72 -20.68 53.28
N LEU A 239 -47.15 -21.52 52.40
CA LEU A 239 -47.91 -22.58 51.72
C LEU A 239 -48.06 -23.84 52.60
N MET A 240 -47.05 -24.13 53.43
CA MET A 240 -47.04 -25.30 54.31
C MET A 240 -46.18 -25.02 55.54
N ASP A 241 -46.81 -25.01 56.72
CA ASP A 241 -46.13 -24.94 58.02
C ASP A 241 -46.56 -26.11 58.90
N GLN A 242 -45.60 -26.97 59.28
CA GLN A 242 -45.84 -28.14 60.13
C GLN A 242 -46.00 -27.78 61.62
N GLY A 243 -45.55 -26.59 62.03
CA GLY A 243 -45.78 -26.08 63.39
C GLY A 243 -47.24 -25.78 63.67
N ASP A 244 -48.00 -25.34 62.67
CA ASP A 244 -49.42 -25.01 62.80
C ASP A 244 -50.29 -26.25 63.02
N TYR A 245 -49.96 -27.38 62.37
CA TYR A 245 -50.63 -28.66 62.61
C TYR A 245 -50.47 -29.13 64.07
N ILE A 246 -49.29 -28.94 64.66
CA ILE A 246 -49.04 -29.29 66.07
C ILE A 246 -49.87 -28.40 67.01
N LYS A 247 -50.04 -27.12 66.65
CA LYS A 247 -50.83 -26.18 67.45
C LYS A 247 -52.33 -26.52 67.44
N MET A 248 -52.87 -27.02 66.34
CA MET A 248 -54.28 -27.47 66.28
C MET A 248 -54.54 -28.70 67.16
N THR A 249 -53.64 -29.69 67.17
CA THR A 249 -53.83 -30.93 67.95
C THR A 249 -53.70 -30.73 69.46
N VAL A 250 -52.92 -29.76 69.91
CA VAL A 250 -52.70 -29.49 71.36
C VAL A 250 -53.83 -28.64 71.96
N ASN A 251 -54.66 -27.98 71.14
CA ASN A 251 -55.80 -27.16 71.57
C ASN A 251 -57.16 -27.89 71.45
N THR A 252 -57.15 -29.22 71.36
CA THR A 252 -58.34 -30.09 71.48
C THR A 252 -58.24 -30.87 72.79
#